data_AF-A0A4U7DZ94-F1
#
_entry.id   AF-A0A4U7DZ94-F1
#
_cell.length_a   1.000
_cell.length_b   1.000
_cell.length_c   1.000
_cell.angle_alpha   90.00
_cell.angle_beta   90.00
_cell.angle_gamma   90.00
#
_symmetry.space_group_name_H-M   'P 1'
#
loop_
_entity.id
_entity.type
_entity.pdbx_description
1 polymer ?
#
loop_
_entity_poly.entity_id
_entity_poly.type
_entity_poly.pdbx_seq_one_letter_code
_entity_poly.pdbx_strand_id
1 'polypeptide(L)'
;MKHLPKHLRPRWRYLAVGIETWPDAEVGRRAFQRALWYSAGNLLGDAGSADADLTLLSFAHADGTGEAVVRVRHGHVDEARAAVACVSEVDGEPVGIRVRGISGTVRACEERYMGRATASSTQRDVAFEGSERPAVVRGDACDVETESDRVGATTFDTE
;
A
#
# COMPACT_ATOMS: atom_id res chain seq x y z
N MET A 1 8.52 22.22 -23.72
CA MET A 1 9.95 21.80 -23.64
C MET A 1 10.15 20.55 -24.49
N LYS A 2 11.24 20.43 -25.24
CA LYS A 2 11.56 19.19 -26.01
C LYS A 2 11.99 18.08 -25.04
N HIS A 3 11.68 16.83 -25.36
CA HIS A 3 12.17 15.70 -24.56
C HIS A 3 13.70 15.61 -24.63
N LEU A 4 14.34 15.36 -23.48
CA LEU A 4 15.77 15.10 -23.39
C LEU A 4 16.19 13.93 -24.29
N PRO A 5 17.42 13.89 -24.81
CA PRO A 5 17.98 12.68 -25.43
C PRO A 5 17.98 11.49 -24.47
N LYS A 6 17.88 10.26 -24.98
CA LYS A 6 17.77 9.02 -24.16
C LYS A 6 18.86 8.90 -23.08
N HIS A 7 20.09 9.29 -23.38
CA HIS A 7 21.23 9.19 -22.47
C HIS A 7 21.23 10.25 -21.35
N LEU A 8 20.43 11.32 -21.47
CA LEU A 8 20.26 12.35 -20.43
C LEU A 8 18.95 12.19 -19.64
N ARG A 9 18.07 11.27 -20.07
CA ARG A 9 16.79 11.05 -19.39
C ARG A 9 17.01 10.33 -18.06
N PRO A 10 16.33 10.76 -16.99
CA PRO A 10 16.11 9.96 -15.81
C PRO A 10 15.65 8.53 -16.15
N ARG A 11 16.25 7.55 -15.47
CA ARG A 11 15.84 6.14 -15.54
C ARG A 11 14.96 5.81 -14.34
N TRP A 12 13.87 5.10 -14.60
CA TRP A 12 12.82 4.85 -13.62
C TRP A 12 12.60 3.36 -13.37
N ARG A 13 12.04 3.08 -12.19
CA ARG A 13 11.41 1.82 -11.81
C ARG A 13 10.04 2.11 -11.21
N TYR A 14 9.18 1.11 -11.23
CA TYR A 14 7.80 1.21 -10.79
C TYR A 14 7.55 0.13 -9.76
N LEU A 15 7.19 0.54 -8.55
CA LEU A 15 6.84 -0.33 -7.44
C LEU A 15 5.32 -0.50 -7.43
N ALA A 16 4.85 -1.74 -7.50
CA ALA A 16 3.46 -2.07 -7.19
C ALA A 16 3.34 -2.23 -5.68
N VAL A 17 2.48 -1.42 -5.07
CA VAL A 17 2.27 -1.39 -3.63
C VAL A 17 0.85 -1.87 -3.34
N GLY A 18 0.73 -2.83 -2.42
CA GLY A 18 -0.54 -3.21 -1.81
C GLY A 18 -0.75 -2.44 -0.53
N ILE A 19 -2.00 -2.05 -0.30
CA ILE A 19 -2.46 -1.29 0.86
C ILE A 19 -3.57 -2.11 1.51
N GLU A 20 -3.50 -2.30 2.81
CA GLU A 20 -4.50 -2.97 3.63
C GLU A 20 -4.85 -2.02 4.78
N THR A 21 -6.14 -1.86 5.05
CA THR A 21 -6.68 -0.98 6.09
C THR A 21 -7.88 -1.65 6.75
N TRP A 22 -8.41 -1.03 7.80
CA TRP A 22 -9.75 -1.38 8.27
C TRP A 22 -10.81 -1.15 7.18
N PRO A 23 -11.95 -1.86 7.22
CA PRO A 23 -12.94 -1.86 6.14
C PRO A 23 -13.57 -0.48 5.86
N ASP A 24 -13.68 0.34 6.90
CA ASP A 24 -14.28 1.67 6.90
C ASP A 24 -13.26 2.82 6.82
N ALA A 25 -11.96 2.51 6.91
CA ALA A 25 -10.91 3.51 6.77
C ALA A 25 -10.93 4.08 5.34
N GLU A 26 -10.90 5.41 5.21
CA GLU A 26 -10.86 6.08 3.92
C GLU A 26 -9.47 6.66 3.64
N VAL A 27 -8.73 6.05 2.72
CA VAL A 27 -7.39 6.53 2.35
C VAL A 27 -7.42 7.24 0.99
N GLY A 28 -7.13 8.54 1.00
CA GLY A 28 -7.07 9.35 -0.21
C GLY A 28 -5.71 9.30 -0.93
N ARG A 29 -5.72 9.36 -2.27
CA ARG A 29 -4.50 9.44 -3.12
C ARG A 29 -3.49 10.52 -2.66
N ARG A 30 -4.00 11.70 -2.31
CA ARG A 30 -3.15 12.82 -1.87
C ARG A 30 -2.52 12.56 -0.50
N ALA A 31 -3.31 12.01 0.42
CA ALA A 31 -2.83 11.62 1.75
C ALA A 31 -1.73 10.56 1.64
N PHE A 32 -1.97 9.55 0.82
CA PHE A 32 -0.98 8.49 0.56
C PHE A 32 0.32 9.05 -0.05
N GLN A 33 0.23 9.96 -1.03
CA GLN A 33 1.41 10.62 -1.59
C GLN A 33 2.19 11.42 -0.53
N ARG A 34 1.51 12.10 0.39
CA ARG A 34 2.16 12.83 1.49
C ARG A 34 2.85 11.86 2.46
N ALA A 35 2.19 10.77 2.84
CA ALA A 35 2.74 9.76 3.72
C ALA A 35 4.03 9.13 3.14
N LEU A 36 4.06 8.85 1.83
CA LEU A 36 5.25 8.39 1.13
C LEU A 36 6.42 9.39 1.24
N TRP A 37 6.17 10.68 1.01
CA TRP A 37 7.21 11.71 1.13
C TRP A 37 7.66 11.91 2.56
N TYR A 38 6.75 11.87 3.53
CA TYR A 38 7.09 12.01 4.95
C TYR A 38 7.97 10.84 5.40
N SER A 39 7.58 9.61 5.05
CA SER A 39 8.38 8.41 5.33
C SER A 39 9.75 8.46 4.66
N ALA A 40 9.82 8.86 3.39
CA ALA A 40 11.09 8.99 2.68
C ALA A 40 11.98 10.09 3.28
N GLY A 41 11.42 11.24 3.65
CA GLY A 41 12.16 12.31 4.32
C GLY A 41 12.69 11.88 5.69
N ASN A 42 11.88 11.19 6.49
CA ASN A 42 12.31 10.70 7.80
C ASN A 42 13.40 9.63 7.72
N LEU A 43 13.28 8.69 6.78
CA LEU A 43 14.23 7.59 6.66
C LEU A 43 15.51 7.98 5.91
N LEU A 44 15.39 8.73 4.82
CA LEU A 44 16.47 8.99 3.86
C LEU A 44 17.03 10.42 3.95
N GLY A 45 16.38 11.30 4.71
CA GLY A 45 16.63 12.74 4.69
C GLY A 45 16.17 13.41 3.39
N ASP A 46 16.23 14.73 3.34
CA ASP A 46 15.75 15.52 2.20
C ASP A 46 16.45 15.17 0.89
N ALA A 47 17.78 15.02 0.92
CA ALA A 47 18.57 14.69 -0.27
C ALA A 47 18.25 13.28 -0.79
N GLY A 48 18.21 12.27 0.10
CA GLY A 48 17.90 10.90 -0.28
C GLY A 48 16.46 10.73 -0.77
N SER A 49 15.51 11.43 -0.15
CA SER A 49 14.12 11.48 -0.60
C SER A 49 13.99 12.08 -2.01
N ALA A 50 14.69 13.19 -2.27
CA ALA A 50 14.73 13.83 -3.58
C ALA A 50 15.40 12.95 -4.65
N ASP A 51 16.48 12.27 -4.29
CA ASP A 51 17.19 11.34 -5.17
C ASP A 51 16.35 10.10 -5.50
N ALA A 52 15.53 9.62 -4.56
CA ALA A 52 14.62 8.50 -4.80
C ALA A 52 13.39 8.88 -5.65
N ASP A 53 12.89 10.11 -5.51
CA ASP A 53 11.70 10.66 -6.20
C ASP A 53 10.48 9.72 -6.16
N LEU A 54 9.96 9.45 -4.96
CA LEU A 54 8.76 8.64 -4.78
C LEU A 54 7.52 9.39 -5.29
N THR A 55 7.11 9.09 -6.53
CA THR A 55 5.94 9.71 -7.16
C THR A 55 4.84 8.69 -7.39
N LEU A 56 3.65 8.93 -6.84
CA LEU A 56 2.45 8.14 -7.04
C LEU A 56 1.87 8.39 -8.44
N LEU A 57 1.78 7.33 -9.24
CA LEU A 57 1.22 7.38 -10.59
C LEU A 57 -0.23 6.92 -10.62
N SER A 58 -0.52 5.77 -10.02
CA SER A 58 -1.87 5.23 -9.85
C SER A 58 -2.15 4.94 -8.38
N PHE A 59 -3.42 5.00 -8.01
CA PHE A 59 -3.90 4.74 -6.66
C PHE A 59 -5.38 4.34 -6.74
N ALA A 60 -5.74 3.26 -6.08
CA ALA A 60 -7.11 2.85 -5.83
C ALA A 60 -7.18 2.26 -4.43
N HIS A 61 -8.21 2.61 -3.67
CA HIS A 61 -8.47 2.07 -2.34
C HIS A 61 -9.98 2.05 -2.11
N ALA A 62 -10.49 0.93 -1.62
CA ALA A 62 -11.88 0.69 -1.27
C ALA A 62 -11.98 -0.57 -0.38
N ASP A 63 -12.97 -0.61 0.50
CA ASP A 63 -13.36 -1.79 1.28
C ASP A 63 -12.19 -2.45 2.04
N GLY A 64 -11.32 -1.63 2.65
CA GLY A 64 -10.16 -2.11 3.42
C GLY A 64 -8.95 -2.53 2.57
N THR A 65 -8.99 -2.35 1.25
CA THR A 65 -7.93 -2.79 0.35
C THR A 65 -7.56 -1.73 -0.67
N GLY A 66 -6.31 -1.72 -1.09
CA GLY A 66 -5.86 -0.79 -2.12
C GLY A 66 -4.60 -1.23 -2.83
N GLU A 67 -4.34 -0.52 -3.93
CA GLU A 67 -3.12 -0.67 -4.72
C GLU A 67 -2.64 0.68 -5.22
N ALA A 68 -1.32 0.77 -5.39
CA ALA A 68 -0.67 1.94 -5.92
C ALA A 68 0.50 1.57 -6.83
N VAL A 69 0.79 2.43 -7.80
CA VAL A 69 2.06 2.41 -8.53
C VAL A 69 2.87 3.61 -8.10
N VAL A 70 4.04 3.35 -7.51
CA VAL A 70 5.01 4.38 -7.13
C VAL A 70 6.17 4.34 -8.11
N ARG A 71 6.39 5.42 -8.83
CA ARG A 71 7.59 5.64 -9.64
C ARG A 71 8.74 6.01 -8.71
N VAL A 72 9.91 5.44 -8.96
CA VAL A 72 11.16 5.70 -8.23
C VAL A 72 12.33 5.77 -9.20
N ARG A 73 13.40 6.48 -8.82
CA ARG A 73 14.66 6.48 -9.58
C ARG A 73 15.28 5.09 -9.57
N HIS A 74 15.78 4.65 -10.74
CA HIS A 74 16.30 3.29 -10.91
C HIS A 74 17.47 2.93 -9.97
N GLY A 75 18.29 3.92 -9.59
CA GLY A 75 19.43 3.71 -8.69
C GLY A 75 19.08 3.71 -7.20
N HIS A 76 17.82 3.98 -6.84
CA HIS A 76 17.38 4.17 -5.45
C HIS A 76 16.18 3.27 -5.09
N VAL A 77 16.12 2.10 -5.72
CA VAL A 77 14.97 1.19 -5.57
C VAL A 77 14.91 0.62 -4.16
N ASP A 78 16.05 0.25 -3.58
CA ASP A 78 16.07 -0.41 -2.28
C ASP A 78 15.76 0.59 -1.15
N GLU A 79 16.29 1.80 -1.24
CA GLU A 79 15.97 2.93 -0.37
C GLU A 79 14.49 3.29 -0.46
N ALA A 80 13.95 3.38 -1.67
CA ALA A 80 12.53 3.66 -1.86
C ALA A 80 11.64 2.54 -1.30
N ARG A 81 12.04 1.27 -1.44
CA ARG A 81 11.30 0.14 -0.83
C ARG A 81 11.31 0.23 0.69
N ALA A 82 12.44 0.56 1.29
CA ALA A 82 12.56 0.74 2.73
C ALA A 82 11.66 1.89 3.21
N ALA A 83 11.67 3.02 2.50
CA ALA A 83 10.79 4.16 2.81
C ALA A 83 9.31 3.80 2.65
N VAL A 84 8.91 3.10 1.60
CA VAL A 84 7.52 2.63 1.43
C VAL A 84 7.10 1.71 2.60
N ALA A 85 7.99 0.82 3.04
CA ALA A 85 7.70 -0.09 4.15
C ALA A 85 7.55 0.59 5.52
N CYS A 86 8.07 1.82 5.68
CA CYS A 86 7.94 2.59 6.92
C CYS A 86 6.63 3.40 7.00
N VAL A 87 5.76 3.34 5.98
CA VAL A 87 4.42 3.95 6.06
C VAL A 87 3.51 3.03 6.89
N SER A 88 3.18 3.45 8.10
CA SER A 88 2.29 2.73 9.02
C SER A 88 0.94 3.41 9.25
N GLU A 89 0.79 4.66 8.82
CA GLU A 89 -0.43 5.46 9.01
C GLU A 89 -0.60 6.46 7.86
N VAL A 90 -1.84 6.77 7.48
CA VAL A 90 -2.18 7.79 6.49
C VAL A 90 -3.38 8.62 6.98
N ASP A 91 -3.18 9.92 7.22
CA ASP A 91 -4.20 10.84 7.75
C ASP A 91 -4.90 10.31 9.03
N GLY A 92 -4.18 9.62 9.91
CA GLY A 92 -4.70 9.03 11.14
C GLY A 92 -5.18 7.58 11.01
N GLU A 93 -5.34 7.07 9.78
CA GLU A 93 -5.77 5.69 9.55
C GLU A 93 -4.56 4.74 9.54
N PRO A 94 -4.53 3.70 10.40
CA PRO A 94 -3.50 2.66 10.35
C PRO A 94 -3.51 1.94 9.00
N VAL A 95 -2.34 1.73 8.41
CA VAL A 95 -2.21 1.05 7.11
C VAL A 95 -1.16 -0.06 7.15
N GLY A 96 -1.48 -1.19 6.54
CA GLY A 96 -0.54 -2.24 6.17
C GLY A 96 -0.03 -2.04 4.74
N ILE A 97 1.28 -1.95 4.57
CA ILE A 97 1.90 -1.68 3.26
C ILE A 97 2.82 -2.81 2.84
N ARG A 98 2.68 -3.28 1.59
CA ARG A 98 3.59 -4.28 1.01
C ARG A 98 3.96 -3.97 -0.44
N VAL A 99 5.25 -4.04 -0.76
CA VAL A 99 5.71 -3.97 -2.15
C VAL A 99 5.51 -5.34 -2.79
N ARG A 100 4.58 -5.43 -3.74
CA ARG A 100 4.19 -6.68 -4.43
C ARG A 100 5.13 -7.05 -5.57
N GLY A 101 5.80 -6.06 -6.15
CA GLY A 101 6.71 -6.28 -7.26
C GLY A 101 7.27 -5.00 -7.85
N ILE A 102 8.22 -5.15 -8.76
CA ILE A 102 8.96 -4.05 -9.40
C ILE A 102 9.00 -4.29 -10.91
N SER A 103 8.84 -3.21 -11.68
CA SER A 103 8.90 -3.26 -13.14
C SER A 103 9.68 -2.09 -13.74
N GLY A 104 10.12 -2.25 -14.98
CA GLY A 104 10.76 -1.22 -15.79
C GLY A 104 9.78 -0.30 -16.54
N THR A 105 8.50 -0.67 -16.61
CA THR A 105 7.43 0.13 -17.22
C THR A 105 6.17 0.08 -16.35
N VAL A 106 5.35 1.13 -16.40
CA VAL A 106 4.04 1.18 -15.70
C VAL A 106 3.16 0.01 -16.14
N ARG A 107 3.02 -0.18 -17.46
CA ARG A 107 2.20 -1.25 -18.04
C ARG A 107 2.56 -2.64 -17.50
N ALA A 108 3.84 -3.01 -17.53
CA ALA A 108 4.26 -4.32 -17.03
C ALA A 108 4.18 -4.41 -15.49
N CYS A 109 4.16 -3.27 -14.78
CA CYS A 109 3.90 -3.24 -13.34
C CYS A 109 2.44 -3.58 -13.05
N GLU A 110 1.52 -2.90 -13.75
CA GLU A 110 0.07 -3.08 -13.64
C GLU A 110 -0.32 -4.52 -14.03
N GLU A 111 0.09 -4.98 -15.22
CA GLU A 111 -0.26 -6.31 -15.73
C GLU A 111 0.22 -7.47 -14.84
N ARG A 112 1.34 -7.31 -14.12
CA ARG A 112 1.95 -8.41 -13.34
C ARG A 112 1.57 -8.41 -11.86
N TYR A 113 1.34 -7.23 -11.28
CA TYR A 113 1.31 -7.08 -9.82
C TYR A 113 0.05 -6.36 -9.29
N MET A 114 -0.79 -5.84 -10.18
CA MET A 114 -2.04 -5.17 -9.80
C MET A 114 -3.28 -6.02 -10.13
N GLY A 115 -4.45 -5.57 -9.68
CA GLY A 115 -5.75 -6.24 -9.88
C GLY A 115 -6.05 -7.35 -8.86
N ARG A 116 -5.32 -7.39 -7.73
CA ARG A 116 -5.53 -8.35 -6.65
C ARG A 116 -6.19 -7.75 -5.40
N ALA A 117 -6.24 -6.43 -5.26
CA ALA A 117 -6.93 -5.77 -4.15
C ALA A 117 -8.44 -5.91 -4.25
N THR A 118 -8.99 -6.20 -5.43
CA THR A 118 -10.42 -6.49 -5.62
C THR A 118 -10.80 -7.89 -5.15
N ALA A 119 -10.20 -8.38 -4.06
CA ALA A 119 -10.70 -9.57 -3.39
C ALA A 119 -12.07 -9.22 -2.79
N SER A 120 -13.09 -10.01 -3.10
CA SER A 120 -14.42 -9.83 -2.53
C SER A 120 -14.33 -9.88 -1.01
N SER A 121 -14.78 -8.82 -0.34
CA SER A 121 -15.02 -8.86 1.10
C SER A 121 -16.41 -9.45 1.37
N THR A 122 -16.59 -10.09 2.52
CA THR A 122 -17.89 -10.55 2.98
C THR A 122 -18.00 -10.31 4.47
N GLN A 123 -19.10 -9.67 4.87
CA GLN A 123 -19.43 -9.51 6.28
C GLN A 123 -20.18 -10.77 6.77
N ARG A 124 -19.72 -11.37 7.86
CA ARG A 124 -20.35 -12.52 8.51
C ARG A 124 -19.95 -12.60 9.98
N ASP A 125 -20.70 -13.36 10.76
CA ASP A 125 -20.28 -13.71 12.12
C ASP A 125 -19.23 -14.83 12.09
N VAL A 126 -18.20 -14.73 12.93
CA VAL A 126 -17.12 -15.71 13.09
C VAL A 126 -16.90 -16.04 14.56
N ALA A 127 -16.41 -17.25 14.84
CA ALA A 127 -16.10 -17.66 16.21
C ALA A 127 -14.76 -17.06 16.63
N PHE A 128 -14.75 -16.07 17.52
CA PHE A 128 -13.52 -15.43 17.99
C PHE A 128 -13.53 -15.31 19.51
N GLU A 129 -12.44 -15.74 20.15
CA GLU A 129 -12.28 -15.78 21.62
C GLU A 129 -13.46 -16.47 22.34
N GLY A 130 -14.00 -17.55 21.74
CA GLY A 130 -15.11 -18.31 22.33
C GLY A 130 -16.49 -17.66 22.20
N SER A 131 -16.65 -16.65 21.36
CA SER A 131 -17.92 -15.95 21.09
C SER A 131 -18.14 -15.74 19.59
N GLU A 132 -19.39 -15.70 19.12
CA GLU A 132 -19.68 -15.25 17.76
C GLU A 132 -19.55 -13.72 17.70
N ARG A 133 -18.73 -13.23 16.76
CA ARG A 133 -18.48 -11.80 16.55
C ARG A 133 -18.61 -11.42 15.08
N PRO A 134 -19.17 -10.24 14.75
CA PRO A 134 -19.18 -9.73 13.40
C PRO A 134 -17.75 -9.55 12.88
N ALA A 135 -17.51 -9.95 11.63
CA ALA A 135 -16.23 -9.74 10.98
C ALA A 135 -16.36 -9.44 9.49
N VAL A 136 -15.41 -8.68 8.97
CA VAL A 136 -15.21 -8.52 7.52
C VAL A 136 -14.10 -9.47 7.08
N VAL A 137 -14.45 -10.45 6.25
CA VAL A 137 -13.52 -11.49 5.78
C VAL A 137 -13.07 -11.20 4.36
N ARG A 138 -11.75 -11.26 4.13
CA ARG A 138 -11.08 -11.02 2.84
C ARG A 138 -10.04 -12.12 2.59
N GLY A 139 -10.47 -13.21 1.97
CA GLY A 139 -9.63 -14.41 1.85
C GLY A 139 -9.34 -14.97 3.24
N ASP A 140 -8.06 -15.12 3.58
CA ASP A 140 -7.63 -15.64 4.89
C ASP A 140 -7.62 -14.57 6.00
N ALA A 141 -7.74 -13.28 5.66
CA ALA A 141 -7.73 -12.19 6.63
C ALA A 141 -9.15 -11.87 7.13
N CYS A 142 -9.28 -11.65 8.44
CA CYS A 142 -10.55 -11.35 9.12
C CYS A 142 -10.38 -10.12 10.00
N ASP A 143 -11.15 -9.06 9.75
CA ASP A 143 -11.27 -7.93 10.67
C ASP A 143 -12.45 -8.19 11.60
N VAL A 144 -12.16 -8.60 12.84
CA VAL A 144 -13.17 -8.94 13.84
C VAL A 144 -13.54 -7.72 14.66
N GLU A 145 -14.83 -7.43 14.80
CA GLU A 145 -15.34 -6.38 15.67
C GLU A 145 -15.40 -6.87 17.12
N THR A 146 -14.78 -6.13 18.02
CA THR A 146 -14.82 -6.36 19.47
C THR A 146 -15.55 -5.21 20.16
N GLU A 147 -15.83 -5.34 21.46
CA GLU A 147 -16.54 -4.30 22.22
C GLU A 147 -15.83 -2.93 22.23
N SER A 148 -14.50 -2.92 22.05
CA SER A 148 -13.68 -1.72 22.20
C SER A 148 -12.99 -1.28 20.91
N ASP A 149 -12.69 -2.22 20.00
CA ASP A 149 -11.88 -1.97 18.80
C ASP A 149 -12.04 -3.09 17.75
N ARG A 150 -11.33 -2.99 16.63
CA ARG A 150 -11.12 -4.10 15.68
C ARG A 150 -9.84 -4.86 15.95
N VAL A 151 -9.90 -6.17 15.70
CA VAL A 151 -8.74 -7.07 15.76
C VAL A 151 -8.56 -7.72 14.40
N GLY A 152 -7.33 -7.64 13.88
CA GLY A 152 -6.93 -8.40 12.70
C GLY A 152 -6.63 -9.83 13.10
N ALA A 153 -7.37 -10.77 12.52
CA ALA A 153 -7.25 -12.20 12.74
C ALA A 153 -7.11 -12.93 11.40
N THR A 154 -6.75 -14.21 11.45
CA THR A 154 -6.79 -15.08 10.28
C THR A 154 -7.94 -16.06 10.37
N THR A 155 -8.30 -16.71 9.25
CA THR A 155 -9.33 -17.75 9.25
C THR A 155 -9.07 -18.82 10.32
N PHE A 156 -7.81 -19.20 10.53
CA PHE A 156 -7.39 -20.15 11.56
C PHE A 156 -7.69 -19.71 12.99
N ASP A 157 -7.72 -18.39 13.24
CA ASP A 157 -8.05 -17.83 14.55
C ASP A 157 -9.57 -17.71 14.77
N THR A 158 -10.37 -17.95 13.73
CA THR A 158 -11.81 -17.66 13.68
C THR A 158 -12.71 -18.87 13.42
N GLU A 159 -12.13 -20.08 13.42
CA GLU A 159 -12.80 -21.38 13.25
C GLU A 159 -13.30 -21.99 14.57
#